data_AF-A0A960JTM3-F1
#
_entry.id   AF-A0A960JTM3-F1
#
_cell.length_a   1.000
_cell.length_b   1.000
_cell.length_c   1.000
_cell.angle_alpha   90.00
_cell.angle_beta   90.00
_cell.angle_gamma   90.00
#
_symmetry.space_group_name_H-M   'P 1'
#
loop_
_entity.id
_entity.type
_entity.pdbx_description
1 polymer ?
#
loop_
_entity_poly.entity_id
_entity_poly.type
_entity_poly.pdbx_seq_one_letter_code
_entity_poly.pdbx_strand_id
1 'polypeptide(L)' 'MSHAKFVVVDHTLVLLTSANFSGPAETSNVELGLRIHDPGLADVIETTMASKHGSLYELA' A
#
# COMPACT_ATOMS: atom_id res chain seq x y z
N MET A 1 12.15 -2.31 -7.07
CA MET A 1 10.84 -1.74 -7.48
C MET A 1 9.74 -2.47 -6.73
N SER A 2 8.94 -1.75 -5.94
CA SER A 2 7.72 -2.32 -5.31
C SER A 2 6.57 -2.26 -6.32
N HIS A 3 5.76 -3.32 -6.41
CA HIS A 3 4.56 -3.37 -7.27
C HIS A 3 3.28 -3.67 -6.45
N ALA A 4 3.41 -3.73 -5.13
CA ALA A 4 2.28 -3.85 -4.22
C ALA A 4 1.59 -2.49 -4.09
N LYS A 5 0.26 -2.50 -4.02
CA LYS A 5 -0.55 -1.30 -3.76
C LYS A 5 -1.29 -1.51 -2.48
N PHE A 6 -1.03 -0.64 -1.54
CA PHE A 6 -1.68 -0.67 -0.26
C PHE A 6 -1.77 0.74 0.32
N VAL A 7 -2.66 0.90 1.27
CA VAL A 7 -2.77 2.09 2.12
C VAL A 7 -2.79 1.60 3.55
N VAL A 8 -1.97 2.23 4.40
CA VAL A 8 -2.08 2.08 5.86
C VAL A 8 -2.83 3.29 6.39
N VAL A 9 -3.86 3.05 7.21
CA VAL A 9 -4.70 4.09 7.82
C VAL A 9 -4.62 3.96 9.33
N ASP A 10 -4.39 5.09 10.01
CA ASP A 10 -4.35 5.23 11.46
C ASP A 10 -3.46 4.18 12.16
N HIS A 11 -2.35 3.77 11.55
CA HIS A 11 -1.40 2.77 12.06
C HIS A 11 -2.01 1.40 12.45
N THR A 12 -3.22 1.10 11.97
CA THR A 12 -4.00 -0.07 12.45
C THR A 12 -4.70 -0.84 11.34
N LEU A 13 -5.06 -0.17 10.25
CA LEU A 13 -5.74 -0.76 9.11
C LEU A 13 -4.82 -0.79 7.89
N VAL A 14 -4.73 -1.95 7.24
CA VAL A 14 -4.08 -2.12 5.95
C VAL A 14 -5.14 -2.46 4.91
N LEU A 15 -5.27 -1.60 3.90
CA LEU A 15 -5.96 -1.93 2.66
C LEU A 15 -4.91 -2.40 1.66
N LEU A 16 -4.90 -3.68 1.31
CA LEU A 16 -4.03 -4.25 0.27
C LEU A 16 -4.89 -4.55 -0.97
N THR A 17 -4.44 -4.17 -2.16
CA THR A 17 -5.28 -4.29 -3.36
C THR A 17 -4.50 -4.64 -4.62
N SER A 18 -5.16 -5.29 -5.58
CA SER A 18 -4.66 -5.43 -6.96
C SER A 18 -4.74 -4.10 -7.72
N ALA A 19 -5.70 -3.25 -7.34
CA ALA A 19 -5.99 -1.98 -7.98
C ALA A 19 -4.77 -1.05 -7.97
N ASN A 20 -4.44 -0.50 -9.14
CA ASN A 20 -3.59 0.67 -9.20
C ASN A 20 -4.37 1.89 -8.68
N PHE A 21 -3.69 2.93 -8.20
CA PHE A 21 -4.35 4.21 -7.87
C PHE A 21 -4.59 5.01 -9.16
N SER A 22 -5.55 4.57 -9.97
CA SER A 22 -5.90 5.17 -11.26
C SER A 22 -7.41 5.12 -11.51
N GLY A 23 -7.90 6.04 -12.35
CA GLY A 23 -9.33 6.16 -12.65
C GLY A 23 -10.00 4.86 -13.14
N PRO A 24 -9.40 4.09 -14.07
CA PRO A 24 -9.99 2.81 -14.50
C PRO A 24 -10.08 1.77 -13.39
N ALA A 25 -9.11 1.73 -12.47
CA ALA A 25 -9.13 0.80 -11.36
C ALA A 25 -10.24 1.13 -10.34
N GLU A 26 -10.62 2.40 -10.23
CA GLU A 26 -11.72 2.86 -9.39
C GLU A 26 -13.10 2.60 -10.03
N THR A 27 -13.20 2.76 -11.35
CA THR A 27 -14.51 2.90 -12.03
C THR A 27 -14.91 1.73 -12.93
N SER A 28 -13.96 0.94 -13.41
CA SER A 28 -14.24 -0.05 -14.47
C SER A 28 -13.56 -1.41 -14.32
N ASN A 29 -12.34 -1.47 -13.78
CA ASN A 29 -11.63 -2.74 -13.65
C ASN A 29 -12.26 -3.59 -12.55
N VAL A 30 -12.24 -4.90 -12.76
CA VAL A 30 -12.49 -5.85 -11.68
C VAL A 30 -11.21 -6.01 -10.89
N GLU A 31 -11.25 -5.62 -9.62
CA GLU A 31 -10.11 -5.64 -8.71
C GLU A 31 -10.46 -6.40 -7.43
N LEU A 32 -9.45 -6.85 -6.69
CA LEU A 32 -9.61 -7.51 -5.41
C LEU A 32 -8.81 -6.78 -4.33
N GLY A 33 -9.47 -6.48 -3.22
CA GLY A 33 -8.85 -5.87 -2.05
C GLY A 33 -9.06 -6.70 -0.79
N LEU A 34 -8.07 -6.64 0.11
CA LEU A 34 -8.14 -7.13 1.48
C LEU A 34 -8.13 -5.95 2.44
N ARG A 35 -9.12 -5.89 3.32
CA ARG A 35 -9.14 -4.98 4.46
C ARG A 35 -8.70 -5.76 5.70
N ILE A 36 -7.52 -5.43 6.21
CA ILE A 36 -6.88 -6.14 7.33
C ILE A 36 -6.75 -5.16 8.49
N HIS A 37 -7.29 -5.51 9.65
CA HIS A 37 -7.16 -4.71 10.87
C HIS A 37 -6.16 -5.41 11.81
N ASP A 38 -4.89 -5.05 11.66
CA ASP A 38 -3.76 -5.61 12.39
C ASP A 38 -2.69 -4.51 12.56
N PRO A 39 -2.57 -3.93 13.76
CA PRO A 39 -1.57 -2.89 14.04
C PRO A 39 -0.13 -3.38 13.88
N GLY A 40 0.14 -4.66 14.13
CA GLY A 40 1.48 -5.23 13.96
C GLY A 40 1.87 -5.31 12.48
N LEU A 41 0.94 -5.70 11.61
CA LEU A 41 1.16 -5.68 10.17
C LEU A 41 1.35 -4.25 9.64
N ALA A 42 0.55 -3.30 10.13
CA ALA A 42 0.67 -1.89 9.78
C ALA A 42 2.07 -1.34 10.10
N ASP A 43 2.55 -1.55 11.33
CA ASP A 43 3.88 -1.11 11.79
C ASP A 43 5.02 -1.71 10.95
N VAL A 44 4.95 -3.02 10.64
CA VAL A 44 5.95 -3.70 9.81
C VAL A 44 6.00 -3.12 8.40
N ILE A 45 4.84 -2.84 7.80
CA ILE A 45 4.76 -2.22 6.48
C ILE A 45 5.36 -0.81 6.52
N GLU A 46 4.93 0.03 7.45
CA GLU A 46 5.41 1.40 7.60
C GLU A 46 6.93 1.46 7.80
N THR A 47 7.46 0.65 8.73
CA THR A 47 8.90 0.55 8.99
C THR A 47 9.67 0.06 7.75
N THR A 48 9.13 -0.92 7.03
CA THR A 48 9.74 -1.41 5.78
C THR A 48 9.79 -0.31 4.72
N MET A 49 8.72 0.47 4.56
CA MET A 49 8.67 1.54 3.57
C MET A 49 9.58 2.72 3.96
N ALA A 50 9.63 3.08 5.25
CA ALA A 50 10.56 4.08 5.78
C ALA A 50 12.02 3.68 5.54
N SER A 51 12.39 2.42 5.76
CA SER A 51 13.75 1.92 5.48
C SER A 51 14.15 2.02 4.00
N LYS A 52 13.15 2.07 3.11
CA LYS A 52 13.32 2.09 1.65
C LYS A 52 13.33 3.50 1.06
N HIS A 53 13.02 4.53 1.85
CA HIS A 53 12.84 5.91 1.38
C HIS A 53 13.99 6.40 0.49
N GLY A 54 15.25 6.25 0.92
CA GLY A 54 16.43 6.70 0.15
C GLY A 54 16.85 5.83 -1.05
N SER A 55 16.13 4.74 -1.35
CA SER A 55 16.45 3.83 -2.46
C SER A 55 15.33 3.69 -3.50
N LEU A 56 14.11 4.13 -3.15
CA LEU A 56 12.90 3.91 -3.93
C LEU A 56 12.09 5.20 -4.18
N TYR A 57 12.31 6.27 -3.42
CA TYR A 57 11.42 7.44 -3.41
C TYR A 57 12.06 8.77 -3.83
N GLU A 58 13.36 8.83 -4.11
CA GLU A 58 13.98 9.99 -4.75
C GLU A 58 14.18 9.72 -6.25
N LEU A 59 13.57 10.55 -7.10
CA LEU A 59 14.13 10.86 -8.40
C LEU A 59 15.31 11.81 -8.17
N ALA A 60 16.47 11.47 -8.72
CA ALA A 60 17.55 12.43 -8.93
C ALA A 60 17.09 13.57 -9.87
#